data_AF-A0AAN7YGN3-F1
#
_entry.id   AF-A0AAN7YGN3-F1
#
_cell.length_a   1.000
_cell.length_b   1.000
_cell.length_c   1.000
_cell.angle_alpha   90.00
_cell.angle_beta   90.00
_cell.angle_gamma   90.00
#
_symmetry.space_group_name_H-M   'P 1'
#
loop_
_entity.id
_entity.type
_entity.pdbx_description
1 polymer ?
#
loop_
_entity_poly.entity_id
_entity_poly.type
_entity_poly.pdbx_seq_one_letter_code
_entity_poly.pdbx_strand_id
1 'polypeptide(L)'
;MVALTSADPASLETVQACLLLAIALHGQNELRESAQYLTTAIDGALAGGLHMTDSGDPNRTGAVMAESARRTWWELWITETFMATLHPRTTYRCGDTVLTPCLPCEDSLYSEGSALLNNPTLAQYSARVFLEPEPEFSSYAYRIDAVRAMSRFLNASAIHSVSPNSIQAVDNAVASWLHHLPEAKSSAVRNDGHVDELMLQAQLFVHFTSILMHLPRSGMPLTGQASCATEVTPVFLTSQRCALKARSSANDILALAVLPMEDHSPLSICCLVFACVTQLSAAAASDESKAEYQDSVIMVMGVIKSVGKTWELAMCALRRLRPLVARIFHPEDPFSAGAYDSTTVTDRSEYDSGVDLSMPMDLNDFNWSKFFDDLQGQSLDLAS
;
A
#
# COMPACT_ATOMS: atom_id res chain seq x y z
N MET A 1 -3.28 -10.20 -25.88
CA MET A 1 -1.92 -10.73 -25.60
C MET A 1 -1.01 -10.79 -26.83
N VAL A 2 -1.44 -11.28 -28.00
CA VAL A 2 -0.56 -11.43 -29.18
C VAL A 2 0.06 -10.10 -29.68
N ALA A 3 -0.61 -8.97 -29.51
CA ALA A 3 -0.14 -7.67 -30.00
C ALA A 3 1.07 -7.06 -29.25
N LEU A 4 1.34 -7.45 -28.00
CA LEU A 4 2.47 -6.89 -27.22
C LEU A 4 3.82 -7.56 -27.55
N THR A 5 3.81 -8.71 -28.22
CA THR A 5 5.03 -9.49 -28.49
C THR A 5 5.82 -9.03 -29.72
N SER A 6 5.25 -8.16 -30.56
CA SER A 6 5.89 -7.64 -31.77
C SER A 6 6.29 -6.16 -31.69
N ALA A 7 5.97 -5.49 -30.58
CA ALA A 7 6.29 -4.07 -30.37
C ALA A 7 7.67 -3.93 -29.70
N ASP A 8 8.34 -2.79 -29.89
CA ASP A 8 9.58 -2.47 -29.19
C ASP A 8 9.29 -2.46 -27.67
N PRO A 9 9.92 -3.33 -26.86
CA PRO A 9 9.65 -3.39 -25.42
C PRO A 9 10.01 -2.09 -24.68
N ALA A 10 10.88 -1.24 -25.26
CA ALA A 10 11.25 0.06 -24.71
C ALA A 10 10.34 1.21 -25.19
N SER A 11 9.39 0.95 -26.09
CA SER A 11 8.42 1.96 -26.54
C SER A 11 7.49 2.40 -25.41
N LEU A 12 7.12 3.68 -25.39
CA LEU A 12 6.25 4.26 -24.37
C LEU A 12 4.90 3.51 -24.30
N GLU A 13 4.33 3.18 -25.46
CA GLU A 13 3.04 2.50 -25.57
C GLU A 13 3.08 1.09 -24.99
N THR A 14 4.18 0.35 -25.21
CA THR A 14 4.35 -1.00 -24.66
C THR A 14 4.52 -0.94 -23.14
N VAL A 15 5.31 0.02 -22.65
CA VAL A 15 5.48 0.28 -21.22
C VAL A 15 4.13 0.62 -20.56
N GLN A 16 3.37 1.53 -21.15
CA GLN A 16 2.03 1.91 -20.66
C GLN A 16 1.07 0.72 -20.65
N ALA A 17 1.05 -0.07 -21.72
CA ALA A 17 0.17 -1.24 -21.80
C ALA A 17 0.54 -2.31 -20.77
N CYS A 18 1.83 -2.59 -20.57
CA CYS A 18 2.29 -3.53 -19.55
C CYS A 18 1.97 -3.05 -18.13
N LEU A 19 2.13 -1.76 -17.84
CA LEU A 19 1.77 -1.16 -16.56
C LEU A 19 0.27 -1.32 -16.26
N LEU A 20 -0.59 -0.91 -17.19
CA LEU A 20 -2.05 -1.01 -17.03
C LEU A 20 -2.49 -2.47 -16.89
N LEU A 21 -1.91 -3.37 -17.67
CA LEU A 21 -2.18 -4.81 -17.57
C LEU A 21 -1.75 -5.37 -16.21
N ALA A 22 -0.59 -4.96 -15.69
CA ALA A 22 -0.13 -5.39 -14.37
C ALA A 22 -1.11 -4.97 -13.26
N ILE A 23 -1.61 -3.73 -13.28
CA ILE A 23 -2.60 -3.24 -12.32
C ILE A 23 -3.93 -3.99 -12.45
N ALA A 24 -4.40 -4.23 -13.69
CA ALA A 24 -5.62 -4.97 -13.94
C ALA A 24 -5.52 -6.42 -13.46
N LEU A 25 -4.42 -7.12 -13.77
CA LEU A 25 -4.15 -8.48 -13.31
C LEU A 25 -4.06 -8.55 -11.78
N HIS A 26 -3.46 -7.55 -11.13
CA HIS A 26 -3.49 -7.46 -9.66
C HIS A 26 -4.93 -7.42 -9.13
N GLY A 27 -5.78 -6.56 -9.72
CA GLY A 27 -7.21 -6.49 -9.37
C GLY A 27 -7.98 -7.78 -9.65
N GLN A 28 -7.55 -8.58 -10.63
CA GLN A 28 -8.12 -9.91 -10.92
C GLN A 28 -7.50 -11.03 -10.07
N ASN A 29 -6.65 -10.71 -9.10
CA ASN A 29 -5.95 -11.67 -8.24
C ASN A 29 -4.96 -12.60 -9.00
N GLU A 30 -4.51 -12.20 -10.20
CA GLU A 30 -3.50 -12.89 -11.00
C GLU A 30 -2.09 -12.33 -10.68
N LEU A 31 -1.69 -12.46 -9.41
CA LEU A 31 -0.55 -11.71 -8.84
C LEU A 31 0.81 -12.07 -9.46
N ARG A 32 1.00 -13.34 -9.85
CA ARG A 32 2.24 -13.78 -10.53
C ARG A 32 2.40 -13.11 -11.88
N GLU A 33 1.36 -13.12 -12.71
CA GLU A 33 1.37 -12.49 -14.02
C GLU A 33 1.45 -10.96 -13.88
N SER A 34 0.74 -10.39 -12.91
CA SER A 34 0.85 -8.97 -12.55
C SER A 34 2.31 -8.56 -12.29
N ALA A 35 3.04 -9.31 -11.45
CA ALA A 35 4.44 -9.04 -11.15
C ALA A 35 5.35 -9.18 -12.39
N GLN A 36 5.09 -10.16 -13.26
CA GLN A 36 5.85 -10.33 -14.51
C GLN A 36 5.67 -9.14 -15.45
N TYR A 37 4.43 -8.68 -15.65
CA TYR A 37 4.14 -7.53 -16.50
C TYR A 37 4.66 -6.22 -15.91
N LEU A 38 4.60 -6.06 -14.59
CA LEU A 38 5.19 -4.89 -13.91
C LEU A 38 6.71 -4.87 -14.12
N THR A 39 7.39 -6.01 -13.93
CA THR A 39 8.84 -6.14 -14.19
C THR A 39 9.17 -5.79 -15.64
N THR A 40 8.39 -6.31 -16.59
CA THR A 40 8.56 -6.02 -18.02
C THR A 40 8.40 -4.52 -18.31
N ALA A 41 7.41 -3.86 -17.72
CA ALA A 41 7.20 -2.43 -17.88
C ALA A 41 8.36 -1.60 -17.30
N ILE A 42 8.88 -2.00 -16.13
CA ILE A 42 10.03 -1.36 -15.50
C ILE A 42 11.29 -1.50 -16.37
N ASP A 43 11.56 -2.71 -16.86
CA ASP A 43 12.70 -2.96 -17.75
C ASP A 43 12.62 -2.11 -19.03
N GLY A 44 11.44 -2.07 -19.66
CA GLY A 44 11.19 -1.22 -20.82
C GLY A 44 11.39 0.26 -20.52
N ALA A 45 10.87 0.74 -19.39
CA ALA A 45 11.00 2.14 -18.97
C ALA A 45 12.46 2.54 -18.68
N LEU A 46 13.22 1.67 -18.03
CA LEU A 46 14.63 1.90 -17.75
C LEU A 46 15.47 1.88 -19.04
N ALA A 47 15.24 0.89 -19.91
CA ALA A 47 15.92 0.79 -21.20
C ALA A 47 15.60 1.97 -22.13
N GLY A 48 14.35 2.44 -22.12
CA GLY A 48 13.89 3.62 -22.86
C GLY A 48 14.30 4.95 -22.24
N GLY A 49 14.93 4.96 -21.05
CA GLY A 49 15.37 6.18 -20.38
C GLY A 49 14.24 7.04 -19.80
N LEU A 50 13.06 6.45 -19.50
CA LEU A 50 11.90 7.19 -18.99
C LEU A 50 12.18 7.84 -17.61
N HIS A 51 13.08 7.24 -16.83
CA HIS A 51 13.57 7.80 -15.57
C HIS A 51 14.40 9.07 -15.73
N MET A 52 14.77 9.44 -16.97
CA MET A 52 15.55 10.63 -17.31
C MET A 52 14.77 11.58 -18.25
N THR A 53 13.43 11.46 -18.33
CA THR A 53 12.57 12.13 -19.34
C THR A 53 12.84 13.61 -19.56
N ASP A 54 13.25 14.34 -18.53
CA ASP A 54 13.49 15.78 -18.59
C ASP A 54 14.89 16.17 -19.13
N SER A 55 15.68 15.18 -19.55
CA SER A 55 17.00 15.39 -20.19
C SER A 55 16.93 15.48 -21.73
N GLY A 56 15.76 15.19 -22.32
CA GLY A 56 15.55 15.22 -23.77
C GLY A 56 15.20 16.62 -24.30
N ASP A 57 15.39 16.86 -25.61
CA ASP A 57 14.97 18.11 -26.26
C ASP A 57 13.43 18.17 -26.38
N PRO A 58 12.75 19.05 -25.63
CA PRO A 58 11.29 19.12 -25.63
C PRO A 58 10.72 19.61 -26.97
N ASN A 59 11.50 20.30 -27.80
CA ASN A 59 11.06 20.73 -29.14
C ASN A 59 10.92 19.55 -30.11
N ARG A 60 11.56 18.41 -29.84
CA ARG A 60 11.56 17.24 -30.72
C ARG A 60 10.44 16.25 -30.38
N THR A 61 10.14 16.07 -29.10
CA THR A 61 9.12 15.10 -28.63
C THR A 61 7.72 15.71 -28.57
N GLY A 62 7.63 17.04 -28.37
CA GLY A 62 6.36 17.74 -28.13
C GLY A 62 5.93 17.65 -26.65
N ALA A 63 5.34 18.73 -26.13
CA ALA A 63 5.06 18.88 -24.70
C ALA A 63 4.09 17.82 -24.15
N VAL A 64 3.06 17.45 -24.94
CA VAL A 64 2.07 16.44 -24.54
C VAL A 64 2.71 15.06 -24.40
N MET A 65 3.52 14.62 -25.37
CA MET A 65 4.18 13.31 -25.29
C MET A 65 5.22 13.27 -24.18
N ALA A 66 5.95 14.37 -23.95
CA ALA A 66 6.88 14.47 -22.83
C ALA A 66 6.17 14.35 -21.47
N GLU A 67 5.03 15.01 -21.30
CA GLU A 67 4.21 14.89 -20.09
C GLU A 67 3.61 13.48 -19.95
N SER A 68 3.19 12.84 -21.04
CA SER A 68 2.70 11.45 -21.03
C SER A 68 3.78 10.47 -20.55
N ALA A 69 5.02 10.62 -21.04
CA ALA A 69 6.16 9.82 -20.60
C ALA A 69 6.49 10.06 -19.11
N ARG A 70 6.46 11.32 -18.66
CA ARG A 70 6.68 11.69 -17.26
C ARG A 70 5.63 11.07 -16.33
N ARG A 71 4.35 11.15 -16.69
CA ARG A 71 3.24 10.50 -15.95
C ARG A 71 3.41 8.98 -15.91
N THR A 72 3.85 8.38 -17.02
CA THR A 72 4.10 6.93 -17.11
C THR A 72 5.20 6.49 -16.15
N TRP A 73 6.33 7.22 -16.12
CA TRP A 73 7.40 6.93 -15.16
C TRP A 73 6.92 7.02 -13.71
N TRP A 74 6.19 8.10 -13.37
CA TRP A 74 5.70 8.27 -11.99
C TRP A 74 4.67 7.23 -11.60
N GLU A 75 3.77 6.82 -12.50
CA GLU A 75 2.81 5.75 -12.23
C GLU A 75 3.51 4.40 -12.03
N LEU A 76 4.56 4.11 -12.80
CA LEU A 76 5.41 2.92 -12.60
C LEU A 76 6.07 2.94 -11.22
N TRP A 77 6.73 4.05 -10.88
CA TRP A 77 7.42 4.20 -9.59
C TRP A 77 6.45 4.07 -8.42
N ILE A 78 5.24 4.65 -8.54
CA ILE A 78 4.19 4.54 -7.53
C ILE A 78 3.71 3.09 -7.39
N THR A 79 3.41 2.44 -8.51
CA THR A 79 2.89 1.06 -8.53
C THR A 79 3.91 0.09 -7.96
N GLU A 80 5.19 0.18 -8.36
CA GLU A 80 6.24 -0.68 -7.81
C GLU A 80 6.45 -0.43 -6.31
N THR A 81 6.49 0.83 -5.86
CA THR A 81 6.64 1.17 -4.43
C THR A 81 5.50 0.57 -3.62
N PHE A 82 4.26 0.71 -4.10
CA PHE A 82 3.08 0.15 -3.45
C PHE A 82 3.15 -1.37 -3.37
N MET A 83 3.43 -2.04 -4.49
CA MET A 83 3.52 -3.51 -4.53
C MET A 83 4.66 -4.07 -3.68
N ALA A 84 5.81 -3.40 -3.67
CA ALA A 84 6.96 -3.78 -2.85
C ALA A 84 6.70 -3.58 -1.35
N THR A 85 5.88 -2.58 -1.00
CA THR A 85 5.42 -2.38 0.38
C THR A 85 4.52 -3.53 0.86
N LEU A 86 3.71 -4.10 -0.04
CA LEU A 86 2.88 -5.28 0.27
C LEU A 86 3.69 -6.58 0.32
N HIS A 87 4.74 -6.70 -0.51
CA HIS A 87 5.54 -7.91 -0.67
C HIS A 87 7.04 -7.58 -0.49
N PRO A 88 7.54 -7.55 0.76
CA PRO A 88 8.92 -7.14 1.08
C PRO A 88 10.04 -7.99 0.46
N ARG A 89 9.71 -9.11 -0.21
CA ARG A 89 10.66 -9.97 -0.92
C ARG A 89 10.81 -9.63 -2.41
N THR A 90 10.15 -8.58 -2.88
CA THR A 90 10.23 -8.15 -4.28
C THR A 90 11.41 -7.19 -4.49
N THR A 91 12.03 -7.24 -5.67
CA THR A 91 13.07 -6.28 -6.05
C THR A 91 12.45 -4.91 -6.26
N TYR A 92 12.95 -3.89 -5.56
CA TYR A 92 12.47 -2.51 -5.64
C TYR A 92 13.40 -1.64 -6.49
N ARG A 93 13.31 -1.77 -7.82
CA ARG A 93 14.33 -1.25 -8.75
C ARG A 93 14.17 0.21 -9.07
N CYS A 94 12.95 0.74 -9.19
CA CYS A 94 12.76 2.18 -9.37
C CYS A 94 13.20 2.95 -8.12
N GLY A 95 13.18 2.32 -6.94
CA GLY A 95 13.71 2.88 -5.69
C GLY A 95 15.21 3.12 -5.70
N ASP A 96 15.98 2.31 -6.42
CA ASP A 96 17.43 2.44 -6.56
C ASP A 96 17.84 3.52 -7.57
N THR A 97 16.88 4.03 -8.36
CA THR A 97 17.14 5.09 -9.32
C THR A 97 17.13 6.48 -8.67
N VAL A 98 17.94 7.39 -9.20
CA VAL A 98 17.83 8.80 -8.82
C VAL A 98 16.53 9.36 -9.40
N LEU A 99 15.66 9.91 -8.56
CA LEU A 99 14.40 10.54 -8.96
C LEU A 99 14.65 11.88 -9.67
N THR A 100 15.16 11.82 -10.90
CA THR A 100 15.45 12.98 -11.74
C THR A 100 14.25 13.59 -12.47
N PRO A 101 13.14 12.88 -12.76
CA PRO A 101 12.03 13.50 -13.48
C PRO A 101 11.33 14.60 -12.68
N CYS A 102 10.91 15.64 -13.38
CA CYS A 102 10.03 16.68 -12.86
C CYS A 102 8.65 16.08 -12.48
N LEU A 103 7.90 16.85 -11.72
CA LEU A 103 6.55 16.52 -11.28
C LEU A 103 5.54 16.75 -12.42
N PRO A 104 4.54 15.87 -12.60
CA PRO A 104 3.52 16.05 -13.63
C PRO A 104 2.67 17.30 -13.41
N CYS A 105 2.07 17.82 -14.50
CA CYS A 105 1.13 18.94 -14.43
C CYS A 105 -0.29 18.47 -14.09
N GLU A 106 -1.23 19.41 -13.90
CA GLU A 106 -2.65 19.10 -13.68
C GLU A 106 -3.32 18.47 -14.92
N ASP A 107 -4.34 17.65 -14.70
CA ASP A 107 -5.08 16.99 -15.79
C ASP A 107 -5.74 17.95 -16.76
N SER A 108 -6.21 19.11 -16.30
CA SER A 108 -6.76 20.16 -17.16
C SER A 108 -5.71 20.67 -18.16
N LEU A 109 -4.51 20.98 -17.68
CA LEU A 109 -3.41 21.49 -18.50
C LEU A 109 -2.97 20.45 -19.55
N TYR A 110 -2.91 19.18 -19.17
CA TYR A 110 -2.59 18.10 -20.11
C TYR A 110 -3.68 17.93 -21.17
N SER A 111 -4.95 17.91 -20.76
CA SER A 111 -6.10 17.71 -21.65
C SER A 111 -6.27 18.86 -22.66
N GLU A 112 -5.91 20.07 -22.26
CA GLU A 112 -5.92 21.26 -23.12
C GLU A 112 -4.70 21.33 -24.06
N GLY A 113 -3.76 20.40 -23.96
CA GLY A 113 -2.49 20.44 -24.70
C GLY A 113 -1.55 21.56 -24.24
N SER A 114 -1.83 22.17 -23.08
CA SER A 114 -1.07 23.26 -22.45
C SER A 114 -0.02 22.71 -21.46
N ALA A 115 0.43 21.46 -21.68
CA ALA A 115 1.44 20.84 -20.84
C ALA A 115 2.69 21.73 -20.79
N LEU A 116 3.10 22.10 -19.58
CA LEU A 116 4.18 23.05 -19.36
C LEU A 116 5.50 22.49 -19.91
N LEU A 117 6.31 23.35 -20.52
CA LEU A 117 7.71 23.00 -20.83
C LEU A 117 8.57 22.99 -19.56
N ASN A 118 8.18 23.77 -18.54
CA ASN A 118 8.90 23.93 -17.28
C ASN A 118 8.11 23.33 -16.11
N ASN A 119 8.16 22.01 -15.98
CA ASN A 119 7.50 21.34 -14.87
C ASN A 119 8.33 21.46 -13.59
N PRO A 120 7.68 21.57 -12.42
CA PRO A 120 8.39 21.72 -11.16
C PRO A 120 9.20 20.48 -10.82
N THR A 121 10.34 20.67 -10.18
CA THR A 121 11.18 19.58 -9.66
C THR A 121 10.74 19.15 -8.26
N LEU A 122 11.13 17.94 -7.84
CA LEU A 122 10.98 17.50 -6.44
C LEU A 122 11.66 18.44 -5.44
N ALA A 123 12.78 19.05 -5.83
CA ALA A 123 13.50 20.00 -4.98
C ALA A 123 12.67 21.28 -4.76
N GLN A 124 12.06 21.82 -5.81
CA GLN A 124 11.13 22.96 -5.70
C GLN A 124 9.92 22.61 -4.84
N TYR A 125 9.33 21.43 -5.03
CA TYR A 125 8.25 20.96 -4.18
C TYR A 125 8.65 20.83 -2.72
N SER A 126 9.85 20.30 -2.43
CA SER A 126 10.33 20.15 -1.05
C SER A 126 10.65 21.50 -0.39
N ALA A 127 11.08 22.48 -1.18
CA ALA A 127 11.37 23.83 -0.71
C ALA A 127 10.11 24.70 -0.50
N ARG A 128 8.94 24.29 -1.02
CA ARG A 128 7.72 25.10 -1.03
C ARG A 128 7.30 25.61 0.34
N VAL A 129 7.47 24.79 1.37
CA VAL A 129 7.05 25.09 2.77
C VAL A 129 7.85 26.23 3.39
N PHE A 130 8.93 26.67 2.75
CA PHE A 130 9.77 27.79 3.16
C PHE A 130 9.52 29.07 2.35
N LEU A 131 8.53 29.07 1.45
CA LEU A 131 8.21 30.19 0.56
C LEU A 131 6.91 30.89 1.01
N GLU A 132 6.81 32.19 0.75
CA GLU A 132 5.60 32.98 0.98
C GLU A 132 5.28 33.83 -0.26
N PRO A 133 4.12 33.64 -0.93
CA PRO A 133 3.14 32.60 -0.64
C PRO A 133 3.66 31.18 -0.96
N GLU A 134 3.14 30.16 -0.26
CA GLU A 134 3.45 28.76 -0.56
C GLU A 134 2.87 28.40 -1.95
N PRO A 135 3.69 27.96 -2.91
CA PRO A 135 3.20 27.59 -4.22
C PRO A 135 2.40 26.29 -4.17
N GLU A 136 1.26 26.27 -4.87
CA GLU A 136 0.47 25.04 -5.06
C GLU A 136 1.01 24.18 -6.20
N PHE A 137 0.81 22.87 -6.10
CA PHE A 137 1.26 21.88 -7.07
C PHE A 137 0.09 20.99 -7.52
N SER A 138 0.33 20.18 -8.55
CA SER A 138 -0.67 19.25 -9.08
C SER A 138 -1.02 18.13 -8.09
N SER A 139 -2.20 17.50 -8.24
CA SER A 139 -2.54 16.30 -7.44
C SER A 139 -1.52 15.16 -7.61
N TYR A 140 -0.89 15.07 -8.80
CA TYR A 140 0.22 14.14 -9.03
C TYR A 140 1.38 14.40 -8.08
N ALA A 141 1.79 15.66 -7.88
CA ALA A 141 2.88 16.00 -6.99
C ALA A 141 2.62 15.56 -5.54
N TYR A 142 1.40 15.79 -5.04
CA TYR A 142 1.01 15.37 -3.69
C TYR A 142 0.94 13.84 -3.57
N ARG A 143 0.41 13.13 -4.58
CA ARG A 143 0.41 11.65 -4.60
C ARG A 143 1.82 11.08 -4.64
N ILE A 144 2.71 11.67 -5.43
CA ILE A 144 4.13 11.28 -5.47
C ILE A 144 4.76 11.46 -4.08
N ASP A 145 4.53 12.58 -3.40
CA ASP A 145 5.13 12.82 -2.08
C ASP A 145 4.56 11.90 -0.98
N ALA A 146 3.26 11.58 -1.06
CA ALA A 146 2.63 10.54 -0.23
C ALA A 146 3.37 9.19 -0.38
N VAL A 147 3.64 8.78 -1.61
CA VAL A 147 4.35 7.52 -1.89
C VAL A 147 5.84 7.63 -1.57
N ARG A 148 6.45 8.82 -1.56
CA ARG A 148 7.81 9.01 -1.03
C ARG A 148 7.89 8.75 0.46
N ALA A 149 6.86 9.08 1.23
CA ALA A 149 6.79 8.68 2.64
C ALA A 149 6.72 7.15 2.77
N MET A 150 5.92 6.47 1.93
CA MET A 150 5.85 5.01 1.86
C MET A 150 7.18 4.36 1.48
N SER A 151 7.89 4.91 0.49
CA SER A 151 9.22 4.45 0.06
C SER A 151 10.24 4.54 1.20
N ARG A 152 10.19 5.62 2.01
CA ARG A 152 11.04 5.73 3.22
C ARG A 152 10.74 4.63 4.24
N PHE A 153 9.47 4.25 4.41
CA PHE A 153 9.09 3.12 5.25
C PHE A 153 9.65 1.80 4.71
N LEU A 154 9.49 1.54 3.41
CA LEU A 154 10.01 0.34 2.75
C LEU A 154 11.52 0.21 2.96
N ASN A 155 12.27 1.27 2.68
CA ASN A 155 13.73 1.30 2.85
C ASN A 155 14.16 1.17 4.31
N ALA A 156 13.44 1.79 5.25
CA ALA A 156 13.70 1.65 6.68
C ALA A 156 13.45 0.22 7.18
N SER A 157 12.51 -0.50 6.55
CA SER A 157 12.12 -1.86 6.92
C SER A 157 13.04 -2.93 6.30
N ALA A 158 13.67 -2.64 5.15
CA ALA A 158 14.59 -3.54 4.47
C ALA A 158 15.95 -3.67 5.20
N ILE A 159 16.37 -2.63 5.92
CA ILE A 159 17.56 -2.70 6.76
C ILE A 159 17.17 -3.48 8.02
N HIS A 160 17.77 -4.66 8.24
CA HIS A 160 17.52 -5.59 9.36
C HIS A 160 17.65 -5.00 10.79
N SER A 161 17.77 -3.69 10.91
CA SER A 161 17.63 -2.92 12.15
C SER A 161 16.75 -1.70 11.86
N VAL A 162 15.43 -1.86 11.96
CA VAL A 162 14.50 -0.71 11.93
C VAL A 162 14.81 0.15 13.14
N SER A 163 15.65 1.17 12.97
CA SER A 163 15.95 2.07 14.09
C SER A 163 14.66 2.84 14.47
N PRO A 164 14.37 3.04 15.76
CA PRO A 164 13.23 3.87 16.18
C PRO A 164 13.24 5.27 15.54
N ASN A 165 14.43 5.78 15.25
CA ASN A 165 14.63 7.06 14.56
C ASN A 165 14.13 7.02 13.10
N SER A 166 14.29 5.89 12.41
CA SER A 166 13.82 5.71 11.03
C SER A 166 12.29 5.75 10.96
N ILE A 167 11.59 5.04 11.86
CA ILE A 167 10.12 5.07 11.92
C ILE A 167 9.62 6.46 12.31
N GLN A 168 10.27 7.11 13.29
CA GLN A 168 9.90 8.47 13.67
C GLN A 168 10.09 9.47 12.52
N ALA A 169 11.12 9.29 11.68
CA ALA A 169 11.34 10.13 10.50
C ALA A 169 10.23 9.94 9.45
N VAL A 170 9.76 8.71 9.24
CA VAL A 170 8.61 8.44 8.36
C VAL A 170 7.32 9.01 8.94
N ASP A 171 7.08 8.85 10.24
CA ASP A 171 5.95 9.46 10.93
C ASP A 171 5.92 10.98 10.76
N ASN A 172 7.08 11.63 10.90
CA ASN A 172 7.20 13.06 10.68
C ASN A 172 6.90 13.43 9.22
N ALA A 173 7.30 12.60 8.25
CA ALA A 173 7.00 12.81 6.85
C ALA A 173 5.49 12.69 6.56
N VAL A 174 4.84 11.67 7.11
CA VAL A 174 3.38 11.47 7.01
C VAL A 174 2.63 12.65 7.63
N ALA A 175 2.98 13.04 8.85
CA ALA A 175 2.34 14.18 9.52
C ALA A 175 2.59 15.50 8.77
N SER A 176 3.83 15.71 8.30
CA SER A 176 4.18 16.88 7.50
C SER A 176 3.39 16.93 6.20
N TRP A 177 3.18 15.79 5.53
CA TRP A 177 2.38 15.74 4.31
C TRP A 177 0.94 16.20 4.59
N LEU A 178 0.29 15.63 5.62
CA LEU A 178 -1.09 15.96 5.99
C LEU A 178 -1.27 17.44 6.37
N HIS A 179 -0.33 18.02 7.13
CA HIS A 179 -0.44 19.40 7.63
C HIS A 179 -0.08 20.48 6.60
N HIS A 180 0.65 20.13 5.54
CA HIS A 180 1.05 21.07 4.47
C HIS A 180 0.29 20.82 3.17
N LEU A 181 -0.90 20.22 3.22
CA LEU A 181 -1.81 20.22 2.09
C LEU A 181 -2.48 21.59 1.99
N PRO A 182 -2.52 22.22 0.81
CA PRO A 182 -3.34 23.41 0.60
C PRO A 182 -4.83 23.03 0.72
N GLU A 183 -5.67 24.01 1.02
CA GLU A 183 -7.12 23.81 1.21
C GLU A 183 -7.75 23.06 0.03
N ALA A 184 -7.38 23.44 -1.20
CA ALA A 184 -7.86 22.82 -2.43
C ALA A 184 -7.51 21.33 -2.61
N LYS A 185 -6.53 20.81 -1.86
CA LYS A 185 -6.08 19.41 -1.89
C LYS A 185 -6.29 18.70 -0.55
N SER A 186 -6.86 19.36 0.45
CA SER A 186 -7.12 18.77 1.76
C SER A 186 -8.24 17.72 1.74
N SER A 187 -9.11 17.77 0.72
CA SER A 187 -10.22 16.85 0.49
C SER A 187 -9.99 16.01 -0.76
N ALA A 188 -10.34 14.73 -0.71
CA ALA A 188 -10.42 13.85 -1.89
C ALA A 188 -11.58 14.23 -2.83
N VAL A 189 -12.53 15.04 -2.36
CA VAL A 189 -13.61 15.60 -3.18
C VAL A 189 -13.28 17.04 -3.54
N ARG A 190 -13.26 17.35 -4.83
CA ARG A 190 -13.01 18.68 -5.37
C ARG A 190 -14.23 19.59 -5.14
N ASN A 191 -14.02 20.88 -5.32
CA ASN A 191 -15.07 21.90 -5.19
C ASN A 191 -16.24 21.73 -6.17
N ASP A 192 -16.05 21.00 -7.27
CA ASP A 192 -17.09 20.65 -8.26
C ASP A 192 -17.90 19.39 -7.86
N GLY A 193 -17.61 18.80 -6.70
CA GLY A 193 -18.25 17.59 -6.19
C GLY A 193 -17.72 16.29 -6.79
N HIS A 194 -16.73 16.34 -7.69
CA HIS A 194 -16.10 15.14 -8.24
C HIS A 194 -14.94 14.68 -7.36
N VAL A 195 -14.69 13.38 -7.35
CA VAL A 195 -13.54 12.80 -6.63
C VAL A 195 -12.26 13.11 -7.40
N ASP A 196 -11.27 13.67 -6.72
CA ASP A 196 -9.89 13.71 -7.19
C ASP A 196 -9.24 12.36 -6.89
N GLU A 197 -9.21 11.48 -7.89
CA GLU A 197 -8.69 10.11 -7.78
C GLU A 197 -7.25 10.06 -7.25
N LEU A 198 -6.44 11.05 -7.63
CA LEU A 198 -5.04 11.10 -7.24
C LEU A 198 -4.90 11.49 -5.77
N MET A 199 -5.72 12.44 -5.29
CA MET A 199 -5.76 12.80 -3.88
C MET A 199 -6.40 11.71 -3.03
N LEU A 200 -7.44 11.03 -3.53
CA LEU A 200 -8.02 9.85 -2.86
C LEU A 200 -6.94 8.77 -2.66
N GLN A 201 -6.21 8.40 -3.71
CA GLN A 201 -5.10 7.45 -3.61
C GLN A 201 -4.00 7.95 -2.67
N ALA A 202 -3.63 9.24 -2.75
CA ALA A 202 -2.60 9.81 -1.89
C ALA A 202 -2.96 9.67 -0.40
N GLN A 203 -4.19 10.03 -0.02
CA GLN A 203 -4.67 9.91 1.36
C GLN A 203 -4.75 8.44 1.80
N LEU A 204 -5.30 7.56 0.96
CA LEU A 204 -5.31 6.11 1.23
C LEU A 204 -3.90 5.59 1.51
N PHE A 205 -2.91 5.95 0.69
CA PHE A 205 -1.53 5.50 0.83
C PHE A 205 -0.82 6.05 2.08
N VAL A 206 -1.08 7.30 2.46
CA VAL A 206 -0.50 7.91 3.67
C VAL A 206 -1.04 7.22 4.93
N HIS A 207 -2.36 7.03 5.01
CA HIS A 207 -2.97 6.33 6.15
C HIS A 207 -2.58 4.85 6.15
N PHE A 208 -2.48 4.21 4.99
CA PHE A 208 -2.01 2.84 4.86
C PHE A 208 -0.57 2.68 5.36
N THR A 209 0.34 3.60 4.99
CA THR A 209 1.73 3.63 5.50
C THR A 209 1.76 3.74 7.02
N SER A 210 0.89 4.57 7.61
CA SER A 210 0.75 4.69 9.07
C SER A 210 0.29 3.38 9.71
N ILE A 211 -0.69 2.68 9.13
CA ILE A 211 -1.12 1.36 9.63
C ILE A 211 0.05 0.37 9.60
N LEU A 212 0.81 0.30 8.50
CA LEU A 212 1.95 -0.62 8.37
C LEU A 212 3.05 -0.35 9.41
N MET A 213 3.27 0.92 9.76
CA MET A 213 4.23 1.29 10.80
C MET A 213 3.72 0.96 12.20
N HIS A 214 2.44 1.20 12.50
CA HIS A 214 1.97 1.22 13.87
C HIS A 214 1.28 -0.07 14.30
N LEU A 215 0.59 -0.77 13.40
CA LEU A 215 -0.18 -1.96 13.75
C LEU A 215 0.72 -3.09 14.31
N PRO A 216 1.85 -3.47 13.69
CA PRO A 216 2.73 -4.51 14.27
C PRO A 216 3.32 -4.13 15.63
N ARG A 217 3.45 -2.82 15.91
CA ARG A 217 4.03 -2.28 17.15
C ARG A 217 2.98 -1.96 18.22
N SER A 218 1.71 -2.20 17.92
CA SER A 218 0.58 -1.81 18.77
C SER A 218 0.33 -2.74 19.95
N GLY A 219 0.83 -3.97 19.89
CA GLY A 219 0.50 -5.03 20.85
C GLY A 219 -0.92 -5.59 20.69
N MET A 220 -1.70 -5.13 19.70
CA MET A 220 -3.01 -5.70 19.37
C MET A 220 -2.81 -7.08 18.72
N PRO A 221 -3.68 -8.07 19.01
CA PRO A 221 -3.56 -9.40 18.43
C PRO A 221 -3.80 -9.33 16.93
N LEU A 222 -2.82 -9.79 16.16
CA LEU A 222 -2.93 -9.86 14.71
C LEU A 222 -3.74 -11.10 14.32
N THR A 223 -4.76 -10.90 13.49
CA THR A 223 -5.77 -11.91 13.18
C THR A 223 -5.15 -13.11 12.44
N GLY A 224 -4.83 -14.18 13.17
CA GLY A 224 -4.19 -15.38 12.60
C GLY A 224 -3.21 -16.09 13.53
N GLN A 225 -2.70 -15.42 14.57
CA GLN A 225 -1.93 -16.09 15.62
C GLN A 225 -2.87 -16.59 16.73
N ALA A 226 -3.10 -17.89 16.75
CA ALA A 226 -3.52 -18.59 17.94
C ALA A 226 -2.30 -18.75 18.85
N SER A 227 -2.35 -18.14 20.04
CA SER A 227 -1.64 -18.49 21.26
C SER A 227 -0.18 -18.99 21.11
N CYS A 228 0.77 -18.06 21.22
CA CYS A 228 1.97 -18.32 22.01
C CYS A 228 2.45 -17.01 22.62
N ALA A 229 1.94 -16.71 23.80
CA ALA A 229 2.47 -15.64 24.63
C ALA A 229 3.91 -16.00 25.01
N THR A 230 4.88 -15.34 24.39
CA THR A 230 6.18 -15.14 25.03
C THR A 230 6.26 -13.66 25.35
N GLU A 231 6.36 -13.36 26.64
CA GLU A 231 6.42 -12.02 27.22
C GLU A 231 7.63 -11.26 26.69
N VAL A 232 7.49 -10.57 25.55
CA VAL A 232 8.35 -9.45 25.21
C VAL A 232 7.61 -8.23 25.69
N THR A 233 8.02 -7.65 26.81
CA THR A 233 7.49 -6.38 27.32
C THR A 233 7.77 -5.30 26.28
N PRO A 234 6.78 -4.83 25.49
CA PRO A 234 6.95 -3.60 24.76
C PRO A 234 6.95 -2.51 25.83
N VAL A 235 7.75 -1.46 25.69
CA VAL A 235 7.59 -0.27 26.55
C VAL A 235 6.13 0.17 26.43
N PHE A 236 5.33 -0.03 27.49
CA PHE A 236 3.86 -0.04 27.45
C PHE A 236 3.26 1.21 26.77
N LEU A 237 3.91 2.37 26.92
CA LEU A 237 3.49 3.64 26.31
C LEU A 237 3.66 3.67 24.79
N THR A 238 4.69 3.00 24.27
CA THR A 238 4.97 2.94 22.82
C THR A 238 3.94 2.05 22.13
N SER A 239 3.54 0.95 22.78
CA SER A 239 2.47 0.04 22.30
C SER A 239 1.12 0.74 22.19
N GLN A 240 0.69 1.46 23.23
CA GLN A 240 -0.59 2.16 23.24
C GLN A 240 -0.65 3.30 22.21
N ARG A 241 0.44 4.07 22.07
CA ARG A 241 0.51 5.14 21.06
C ARG A 241 0.41 4.57 19.65
N CYS A 242 1.09 3.45 19.37
CA CYS A 242 1.00 2.76 18.10
C CYS A 242 -0.42 2.21 17.85
N ALA A 243 -1.08 1.61 18.86
CA ALA A 243 -2.47 1.19 18.73
C ALA A 243 -3.41 2.34 18.36
N LEU A 244 -3.28 3.49 19.03
CA LEU A 244 -4.08 4.69 18.72
C LEU A 244 -3.83 5.21 17.31
N LYS A 245 -2.57 5.27 16.86
CA LYS A 245 -2.20 5.72 15.51
C LYS A 245 -2.75 4.78 14.43
N ALA A 246 -2.54 3.47 14.60
CA ALA A 246 -3.08 2.48 13.67
C ALA A 246 -4.61 2.58 13.57
N ARG A 247 -5.30 2.68 14.72
CA ARG A 247 -6.76 2.82 14.75
C ARG A 247 -7.23 4.13 14.11
N SER A 248 -6.57 5.25 14.41
CA SER A 248 -6.89 6.54 13.79
C SER A 248 -6.75 6.46 12.27
N SER A 249 -5.63 5.93 11.77
CA SER A 249 -5.41 5.80 10.33
C SER A 249 -6.37 4.82 9.66
N ALA A 250 -6.79 3.76 10.36
CA ALA A 250 -7.86 2.89 9.86
C ALA A 250 -9.19 3.65 9.75
N ASN A 251 -9.56 4.44 10.77
CA ASN A 251 -10.76 5.28 10.72
C ASN A 251 -10.70 6.31 9.58
N ASP A 252 -9.53 6.90 9.32
CA ASP A 252 -9.36 7.84 8.21
C ASP A 252 -9.57 7.15 6.84
N ILE A 253 -9.06 5.92 6.66
CA ILE A 253 -9.36 5.10 5.46
C ILE A 253 -10.86 4.79 5.36
N LEU A 254 -11.50 4.45 6.48
CA LEU A 254 -12.94 4.17 6.51
C LEU A 254 -13.78 5.39 6.17
N ALA A 255 -13.36 6.59 6.57
CA ALA A 255 -14.02 7.84 6.19
C ALA A 255 -13.93 8.09 4.68
N LEU A 256 -12.79 7.77 4.05
CA LEU A 256 -12.63 7.84 2.59
C LEU A 256 -13.47 6.78 1.86
N ALA A 257 -13.63 5.60 2.46
CA ALA A 257 -14.41 4.49 1.89
C ALA A 257 -15.93 4.76 1.77
N VAL A 258 -16.42 5.87 2.35
CA VAL A 258 -17.80 6.36 2.16
C VAL A 258 -18.03 6.87 0.73
N LEU A 259 -16.97 7.27 0.03
CA LEU A 259 -17.04 7.66 -1.38
C LEU A 259 -17.36 6.44 -2.28
N PRO A 260 -17.96 6.64 -3.47
CA PRO A 260 -18.30 5.53 -4.37
C PRO A 260 -17.06 4.77 -4.90
N MET A 261 -16.63 3.71 -4.21
CA MET A 261 -15.39 2.99 -4.55
C MET A 261 -15.45 2.06 -5.79
N GLU A 262 -16.60 1.95 -6.45
CA GLU A 262 -16.86 0.90 -7.47
C GLU A 262 -16.01 1.07 -8.74
N ASP A 263 -15.66 2.31 -9.08
CA ASP A 263 -14.94 2.66 -10.30
C ASP A 263 -13.45 2.99 -10.04
N HIS A 264 -12.99 2.84 -8.80
CA HIS A 264 -11.63 3.21 -8.42
C HIS A 264 -10.62 2.07 -8.61
N SER A 265 -9.34 2.44 -8.57
CA SER A 265 -8.20 1.54 -8.75
C SER A 265 -8.24 0.34 -7.77
N PRO A 266 -7.87 -0.87 -8.23
CA PRO A 266 -7.80 -2.06 -7.37
C PRO A 266 -6.77 -1.93 -6.24
N LEU A 267 -5.83 -0.99 -6.32
CA LEU A 267 -4.85 -0.74 -5.24
C LEU A 267 -5.52 -0.29 -3.93
N SER A 268 -6.71 0.32 -4.01
CA SER A 268 -7.50 0.70 -2.83
C SER A 268 -7.93 -0.51 -1.98
N ILE A 269 -8.08 -1.70 -2.59
CA ILE A 269 -8.53 -2.92 -1.93
C ILE A 269 -7.60 -3.28 -0.77
N CYS A 270 -6.29 -3.23 -0.98
CA CYS A 270 -5.32 -3.54 0.07
C CYS A 270 -5.42 -2.55 1.24
N CYS A 271 -5.62 -1.26 0.96
CA CYS A 271 -5.81 -0.25 2.01
C CYS A 271 -7.07 -0.54 2.85
N LEU A 272 -8.19 -0.89 2.19
CA LEU A 272 -9.45 -1.26 2.84
C LEU A 272 -9.33 -2.53 3.69
N VAL A 273 -8.62 -3.54 3.18
CA VAL A 273 -8.35 -4.79 3.91
C VAL A 273 -7.58 -4.51 5.19
N PHE A 274 -6.55 -3.65 5.15
CA PHE A 274 -5.76 -3.31 6.32
C PHE A 274 -6.52 -2.47 7.33
N ALA A 275 -7.37 -1.56 6.87
CA ALA A 275 -8.30 -0.86 7.76
C ALA A 275 -9.21 -1.86 8.48
N CYS A 276 -9.79 -2.83 7.75
CA CYS A 276 -10.62 -3.89 8.33
C CYS A 276 -9.86 -4.75 9.36
N VAL A 277 -8.66 -5.23 9.02
CA VAL A 277 -7.79 -6.01 9.92
C VAL A 277 -7.45 -5.21 11.18
N THR A 278 -7.21 -3.90 11.05
CA THR A 278 -6.92 -3.02 12.20
C THR A 278 -8.14 -2.92 13.12
N GLN A 279 -9.35 -2.76 12.58
CA GLN A 279 -10.58 -2.75 13.39
C GLN A 279 -10.83 -4.10 14.09
N LEU A 280 -10.58 -5.22 13.39
CA LEU A 280 -10.67 -6.55 13.99
C LEU A 280 -9.66 -6.75 15.12
N SER A 281 -8.41 -6.30 14.92
CA SER A 281 -7.35 -6.39 15.93
C SER A 281 -7.70 -5.55 17.16
N ALA A 282 -8.25 -4.35 16.96
CA ALA A 282 -8.74 -3.49 18.04
C ALA A 282 -9.93 -4.12 18.79
N ALA A 283 -10.89 -4.71 18.06
CA ALA A 283 -12.02 -5.43 18.66
C ALA A 283 -11.58 -6.65 19.47
N ALA A 284 -10.53 -7.34 19.02
CA ALA A 284 -9.96 -8.48 19.73
C ALA A 284 -9.18 -8.06 20.98
N ALA A 285 -8.55 -6.89 20.99
CA ALA A 285 -7.86 -6.31 22.15
C ALA A 285 -8.81 -5.62 23.17
N SER A 286 -10.04 -5.31 22.77
CA SER A 286 -11.00 -4.55 23.59
C SER A 286 -11.71 -5.45 24.61
N ASP A 287 -11.61 -5.07 25.89
CA ASP A 287 -12.42 -5.62 27.00
C ASP A 287 -13.83 -5.00 27.07
N GLU A 288 -14.04 -3.87 26.38
CA GLU A 288 -15.31 -3.14 26.31
C GLU A 288 -16.21 -3.65 25.15
N SER A 289 -17.40 -3.04 25.03
CA SER A 289 -18.34 -3.33 23.95
C SER A 289 -17.67 -3.26 22.56
N LYS A 290 -17.91 -4.30 21.75
CA LYS A 290 -17.33 -4.42 20.41
C LYS A 290 -18.22 -3.86 19.29
N ALA A 291 -19.34 -3.22 19.64
CA ALA A 291 -20.36 -2.78 18.69
C ALA A 291 -19.82 -1.80 17.63
N GLU A 292 -19.08 -0.76 18.05
CA GLU A 292 -18.52 0.23 17.11
C GLU A 292 -17.55 -0.39 16.10
N TYR A 293 -16.73 -1.34 16.56
CA TYR A 293 -15.82 -2.10 15.69
C TYR A 293 -16.60 -3.00 14.74
N GLN A 294 -17.67 -3.64 15.23
CA GLN A 294 -18.53 -4.49 14.42
C GLN A 294 -19.19 -3.70 13.29
N ASP A 295 -19.75 -2.52 13.59
CA ASP A 295 -20.38 -1.64 12.60
C ASP A 295 -19.37 -1.18 11.55
N SER A 296 -18.17 -0.79 11.99
CA SER A 296 -17.07 -0.38 11.09
C SER A 296 -16.61 -1.53 10.18
N VAL A 297 -16.49 -2.74 10.72
CA VAL A 297 -16.12 -3.96 9.96
C VAL A 297 -17.22 -4.33 8.97
N ILE A 298 -18.50 -4.27 9.36
CA ILE A 298 -19.62 -4.53 8.45
C ILE A 298 -19.61 -3.53 7.30
N MET A 299 -19.41 -2.25 7.60
CA MET A 299 -19.34 -1.19 6.59
C MET A 299 -18.22 -1.45 5.57
N VAL A 300 -16.99 -1.64 6.04
CA VAL A 300 -15.85 -1.84 5.12
C VAL A 300 -15.96 -3.14 4.32
N MET A 301 -16.51 -4.21 4.91
CA MET A 301 -16.81 -5.44 4.17
C MET A 301 -17.88 -5.20 3.10
N GLY A 302 -18.85 -4.33 3.36
CA GLY A 302 -19.83 -3.87 2.37
C GLY A 302 -19.17 -3.14 1.20
N VAL A 303 -18.24 -2.22 1.50
CA VAL A 303 -17.47 -1.49 0.47
C VAL A 303 -16.62 -2.45 -0.35
N ILE A 304 -15.83 -3.32 0.27
CA ILE A 304 -15.01 -4.32 -0.43
C ILE A 304 -15.92 -5.22 -1.30
N LYS A 305 -17.14 -5.53 -0.85
CA LYS A 305 -18.09 -6.33 -1.64
C LYS A 305 -18.57 -5.59 -2.88
N SER A 306 -18.77 -4.28 -2.78
CA SER A 306 -19.12 -3.46 -3.94
C SER A 306 -17.98 -3.37 -4.94
N VAL A 307 -16.76 -3.13 -4.47
CA VAL A 307 -15.54 -3.14 -5.30
C VAL A 307 -15.34 -4.50 -5.98
N GLY A 308 -15.73 -5.58 -5.29
CA GLY A 308 -15.71 -6.96 -5.79
C GLY A 308 -16.64 -7.26 -6.97
N LYS A 309 -17.50 -6.32 -7.37
CA LYS A 309 -18.24 -6.42 -8.65
C LYS A 309 -17.29 -6.30 -9.86
N THR A 310 -16.19 -5.55 -9.71
CA THR A 310 -15.22 -5.26 -10.78
C THR A 310 -13.94 -6.07 -10.60
N TRP A 311 -13.46 -6.20 -9.36
CA TRP A 311 -12.14 -6.75 -9.05
C TRP A 311 -12.24 -8.04 -8.21
N GLU A 312 -11.84 -9.19 -8.77
CA GLU A 312 -11.88 -10.49 -8.05
C GLU A 312 -11.00 -10.49 -6.79
N LEU A 313 -9.93 -9.70 -6.74
CA LEU A 313 -9.09 -9.53 -5.55
C LEU A 313 -9.90 -9.15 -4.31
N ALA A 314 -10.90 -8.27 -4.46
CA ALA A 314 -11.76 -7.87 -3.37
C ALA A 314 -12.66 -9.02 -2.88
N MET A 315 -13.14 -9.87 -3.79
CA MET A 315 -13.91 -11.06 -3.45
C MET A 315 -13.05 -12.12 -2.75
N CYS A 316 -11.82 -12.33 -3.20
CA CYS A 316 -10.81 -13.13 -2.50
C CYS A 316 -10.60 -12.61 -1.06
N ALA A 317 -10.34 -11.32 -0.91
CA ALA A 317 -10.14 -10.69 0.39
C ALA A 317 -11.35 -10.90 1.32
N LEU A 318 -12.58 -10.73 0.83
CA LEU A 318 -13.78 -10.97 1.64
C LEU A 318 -13.94 -12.42 2.10
N ARG A 319 -13.64 -13.40 1.23
CA ARG A 319 -13.71 -14.82 1.60
C ARG A 319 -12.80 -15.12 2.80
N ARG A 320 -11.67 -14.41 2.89
CA ARG A 320 -10.68 -14.59 3.95
C ARG A 320 -10.96 -13.77 5.21
N LEU A 321 -11.55 -12.59 5.08
CA LEU A 321 -11.94 -11.76 6.22
C LEU A 321 -13.11 -12.40 7.01
N ARG A 322 -14.07 -13.05 6.33
CA ARG A 322 -15.28 -13.62 6.96
C ARG A 322 -14.99 -14.55 8.16
N PRO A 323 -14.11 -15.56 8.06
CA PRO A 323 -13.78 -16.41 9.22
C PRO A 323 -13.14 -15.65 10.39
N LEU A 324 -12.36 -14.59 10.10
CA LEU A 324 -11.75 -13.75 11.14
C LEU A 324 -12.82 -12.94 11.89
N VAL A 325 -13.76 -12.37 11.16
CA VAL A 325 -14.91 -11.63 11.70
C VAL A 325 -15.77 -12.55 12.57
N ALA A 326 -16.11 -13.74 12.08
CA ALA A 326 -16.91 -14.72 12.81
C ALA A 326 -16.24 -15.12 14.14
N ARG A 327 -14.93 -15.36 14.13
CA ARG A 327 -14.18 -15.72 15.34
C ARG A 327 -14.20 -14.64 16.43
N ILE A 328 -14.18 -13.37 16.02
CA ILE A 328 -14.07 -12.23 16.95
C ILE A 328 -15.44 -11.81 17.50
N PHE A 329 -16.48 -11.80 16.66
CA PHE A 329 -17.82 -11.32 17.05
C PHE A 329 -18.83 -12.45 17.35
N HIS A 330 -18.58 -13.67 16.89
CA HIS A 330 -19.45 -14.84 17.08
C HIS A 330 -18.66 -16.10 17.51
N PRO A 331 -17.92 -16.06 18.64
CA PRO A 331 -17.07 -17.17 19.08
C PRO A 331 -17.85 -18.46 19.44
N GLU A 332 -19.15 -18.36 19.71
CA GLU A 332 -19.99 -19.50 20.17
C GLU A 332 -20.68 -20.28 19.03
N ASP A 333 -20.46 -19.93 17.75
CA ASP A 333 -21.16 -20.58 16.63
C ASP A 333 -20.45 -21.90 16.22
N PRO A 334 -21.07 -23.10 16.40
CA PRO A 334 -20.41 -24.41 16.24
C PRO A 334 -19.91 -24.70 14.81
N PHE A 335 -20.36 -23.95 13.81
CA PHE A 335 -19.93 -24.10 12.42
C PHE A 335 -18.52 -23.56 12.15
N SER A 336 -17.93 -22.82 13.09
CA SER A 336 -16.62 -22.16 12.92
C SER A 336 -15.42 -23.06 13.25
N ALA A 337 -15.64 -24.16 13.98
CA ALA A 337 -14.58 -25.05 14.47
C ALA A 337 -14.18 -26.18 13.49
N GLY A 338 -14.92 -26.35 12.37
CA GLY A 338 -14.83 -27.56 11.54
C GLY A 338 -13.99 -27.49 10.27
N ALA A 339 -13.21 -26.43 10.04
CA ALA A 339 -12.54 -26.22 8.73
C ALA A 339 -11.04 -25.94 8.83
N TYR A 340 -10.31 -26.63 9.71
CA TYR A 340 -8.89 -26.96 9.55
C TYR A 340 -8.49 -27.91 10.68
N ASP A 341 -8.70 -29.22 10.50
CA ASP A 341 -7.96 -30.19 11.30
C ASP A 341 -7.23 -31.10 10.33
N SER A 342 -5.93 -30.87 10.21
CA SER A 342 -5.00 -31.82 9.59
C SER A 342 -3.98 -32.17 10.65
N THR A 343 -4.41 -33.02 11.57
CA THR A 343 -3.54 -33.74 12.49
C THR A 343 -3.50 -35.21 12.09
N THR A 344 -2.53 -35.58 11.25
CA THR A 344 -2.01 -36.96 11.27
C THR A 344 -1.04 -37.08 12.44
N VAL A 345 -1.57 -37.56 13.57
CA VAL A 345 -0.81 -38.00 14.73
C VAL A 345 -0.11 -39.32 14.40
N THR A 346 1.22 -39.35 14.49
CA THR A 346 1.92 -40.53 15.03
C THR A 346 2.92 -40.06 16.08
N ASP A 347 2.60 -40.45 17.29
CA ASP A 347 3.32 -40.25 18.54
C ASP A 347 4.56 -41.15 18.61
N ARG A 348 5.69 -40.59 19.08
CA ARG A 348 6.59 -41.27 20.01
C ARG A 348 7.55 -40.29 20.69
N SER A 349 7.42 -40.26 22.01
CA SER A 349 8.24 -39.62 23.03
C SER A 349 9.74 -39.90 22.94
N GLU A 350 10.58 -38.92 23.31
CA GLU A 350 11.66 -39.11 24.28
C GLU A 350 12.20 -37.76 24.79
N TYR A 351 12.56 -37.74 26.07
CA TYR A 351 13.08 -36.61 26.83
C TYR A 351 14.49 -36.22 26.38
N ASP A 352 14.78 -34.93 26.25
CA ASP A 352 16.10 -34.42 26.63
C ASP A 352 16.04 -32.95 27.07
N SER A 353 16.71 -32.69 28.17
CA SER A 353 16.85 -31.42 28.87
C SER A 353 18.09 -30.69 28.36
N GLY A 354 17.90 -29.58 27.65
CA GLY A 354 18.95 -28.67 27.25
C GLY A 354 18.49 -27.24 27.36
N VAL A 355 19.00 -26.51 28.35
CA VAL A 355 18.92 -25.05 28.42
C VAL A 355 19.73 -24.51 27.25
N ASP A 356 19.05 -23.94 26.24
CA ASP A 356 19.70 -23.09 25.24
C ASP A 356 19.27 -21.63 25.45
N LEU A 357 20.23 -20.86 25.97
CA LEU A 357 20.19 -19.42 26.13
C LEU A 357 20.71 -18.79 24.84
N SER A 358 19.89 -18.69 23.80
CA SER A 358 20.15 -17.74 22.70
C SER A 358 18.94 -17.51 21.79
N MET A 359 18.48 -16.24 21.76
CA MET A 359 18.01 -15.45 20.61
C MET A 359 16.79 -14.59 20.98
N PRO A 360 16.89 -13.25 20.92
CA PRO A 360 15.71 -12.39 21.01
C PRO A 360 14.94 -12.48 19.68
N MET A 361 13.68 -12.91 19.75
CA MET A 361 12.76 -12.93 18.62
C MET A 361 12.31 -11.49 18.31
N ASP A 362 12.51 -11.05 17.07
CA ASP A 362 12.26 -9.70 16.60
C ASP A 362 10.75 -9.41 16.51
N LEU A 363 10.32 -8.27 17.07
CA LEU A 363 8.93 -7.78 17.08
C LEU A 363 8.38 -7.37 15.69
N ASN A 364 9.03 -7.77 14.59
CA ASN A 364 8.64 -7.50 13.20
C ASN A 364 8.04 -8.73 12.48
N ASP A 365 7.84 -9.87 13.17
CA ASP A 365 7.50 -11.16 12.55
C ASP A 365 6.06 -11.31 11.99
N PHE A 366 5.26 -10.24 11.94
CA PHE A 366 4.04 -10.32 11.11
C PHE A 366 4.43 -10.22 9.64
N ASN A 367 4.61 -11.38 9.03
CA ASN A 367 4.91 -11.49 7.63
C ASN A 367 3.64 -11.12 6.83
N TRP A 368 3.48 -9.84 6.51
CA TRP A 368 2.41 -9.33 5.65
C TRP A 368 2.41 -10.00 4.28
N SER A 369 3.59 -10.41 3.78
CA SER A 369 3.67 -11.25 2.59
C SER A 369 2.93 -12.56 2.83
N LYS A 370 3.21 -13.26 3.94
CA LYS A 370 2.50 -14.48 4.32
C LYS A 370 1.00 -14.23 4.54
N PHE A 371 0.59 -13.11 5.13
CA PHE A 371 -0.84 -12.78 5.22
C PHE A 371 -1.47 -12.66 3.83
N PHE A 372 -0.81 -12.00 2.87
CA PHE A 372 -1.26 -11.93 1.48
C PHE A 372 -1.15 -13.28 0.75
N ASP A 373 -0.12 -14.09 1.02
CA ASP A 373 0.07 -15.43 0.44
C ASP A 373 -0.98 -16.41 0.99
N ASP A 374 -1.33 -16.28 2.28
CA ASP A 374 -2.40 -17.01 2.96
C ASP A 374 -3.78 -16.52 2.47
N LEU A 375 -3.94 -15.23 2.13
CA LEU A 375 -5.11 -14.73 1.38
C LEU A 375 -5.23 -15.43 0.02
N GLN A 376 -4.12 -15.78 -0.63
CA GLN A 376 -4.05 -16.48 -1.92
C GLN A 376 -4.24 -18.01 -1.81
N GLY A 377 -3.98 -18.61 -0.65
CA GLY A 377 -4.03 -20.08 -0.47
C GLY A 377 -2.90 -20.81 -1.18
N GLN A 378 -1.79 -20.13 -1.46
CA GLN A 378 -0.59 -20.74 -2.02
C GLN A 378 0.57 -20.58 -1.03
N SER A 379 1.12 -21.71 -0.59
CA SER A 379 2.49 -21.77 -0.08
C SER A 379 3.41 -21.40 -1.25
N LEU A 380 3.94 -20.18 -1.27
CA LEU A 380 5.03 -19.83 -2.17
C LEU A 380 6.30 -20.52 -1.69
N ASP A 381 6.45 -21.79 -2.05
CA ASP A 381 7.75 -22.45 -2.10
C ASP A 381 8.53 -21.83 -3.27
N LEU A 382 9.16 -20.69 -3.01
CA LEU A 382 10.25 -20.19 -3.84
C LEU A 382 11.52 -20.94 -3.45
N ALA A 383 11.68 -22.14 -4.02
CA ALA A 383 12.94 -22.83 -4.09
C ALA A 383 13.39 -22.92 -5.56
N SER A 384 14.65 -22.52 -5.76
CA SER A 384 15.53 -22.56 -6.96
C SER A 384 15.43 -21.41 -7.96
#